data_AF-A0A1H9V114-F1
#
_entry.id   AF-A0A1H9V114-F1
#
_cell.length_a   1.000
_cell.length_b   1.000
_cell.length_c   1.000
_cell.angle_alpha   90.00
_cell.angle_beta   90.00
_cell.angle_gamma   90.00
#
_symmetry.space_group_name_H-M   'P 1'
#
loop_
_entity.id
_entity.type
_entity.pdbx_description
1 polymer ?
#
loop_
_entity_poly.entity_id
_entity_poly.type
_entity_poly.pdbx_seq_one_letter_code
_entity_poly.pdbx_strand_id
1 'polypeptide(L)'
;MAATLHRLRSLLGAALAAATLSMACVSVAEAAPAPTSDGEFGTQIVGGTRASTSTYPWVVYLATSSGFQYCGGTLVAPDKVVTAAHCTVGDSASAVRVVAGRDDKNSTAGTVARVTRIWIHPSYRDVTRGYDVSVLTLDRNLSQTPIPFATSADSALYTAGTSSTILGWGTTSSGGSASRYLLRATVPLTSNSSCTGSYGSDFNSTHMVCAGYAQGGTDTCQGDSGGPLVAGGKLIGITSWGEGCAAAGYPGVYARVSTYAAQIQAQL
;
A
#
# COMPACT_ATOMS: atom_id res chain seq x y z
N MET A 1 -7.84 -33.60 82.12
CA MET A 1 -6.56 -34.23 82.51
C MET A 1 -5.45 -33.35 81.94
N ALA A 2 -5.09 -32.29 82.64
CA ALA A 2 -4.05 -32.27 83.69
C ALA A 2 -2.66 -32.57 83.11
N ALA A 3 -1.85 -31.53 82.94
CA ALA A 3 -0.41 -31.54 83.20
C ALA A 3 0.16 -30.13 83.06
N THR A 4 0.01 -29.38 84.15
CA THR A 4 0.88 -28.29 84.58
C THR A 4 2.32 -28.78 84.68
N LEU A 5 3.33 -27.99 84.27
CA LEU A 5 4.67 -28.06 84.84
C LEU A 5 5.37 -26.70 84.72
N HIS A 6 5.47 -26.04 85.87
CA HIS A 6 6.36 -24.92 86.16
C HIS A 6 7.83 -25.30 85.93
N ARG A 7 8.62 -24.36 85.39
CA ARG A 7 9.93 -24.03 85.96
C ARG A 7 10.23 -22.55 85.72
N LEU A 8 10.77 -21.95 86.76
CA LEU A 8 10.98 -20.52 87.01
C LEU A 8 12.48 -20.32 87.26
N ARG A 9 12.96 -19.08 87.04
CA ARG A 9 14.31 -18.54 87.36
C ARG A 9 15.36 -18.78 86.27
N SER A 10 16.23 -17.84 85.91
CA SER A 10 16.67 -16.55 86.48
C SER A 10 17.61 -15.90 85.46
N LEU A 11 17.42 -14.63 85.08
CA LEU A 11 18.18 -13.44 85.49
C LEU A 11 19.34 -13.04 84.56
N LEU A 12 19.37 -11.71 84.34
CA LEU A 12 20.52 -10.83 84.07
C LEU A 12 21.01 -10.68 82.62
N GLY A 13 21.17 -9.41 82.22
CA GLY A 13 21.86 -8.97 81.01
C GLY A 13 21.04 -7.96 80.23
N ALA A 14 20.87 -6.74 80.75
CA ALA A 14 21.71 -5.59 80.41
C ALA A 14 21.26 -4.88 79.11
N ALA A 15 21.06 -3.58 79.26
CA ALA A 15 20.52 -2.61 78.33
C ALA A 15 20.99 -2.74 76.87
N LEU A 16 20.05 -2.70 75.93
CA LEU A 16 20.28 -2.12 74.61
C LEU A 16 19.33 -0.93 74.43
N ALA A 17 19.91 0.26 74.47
CA ALA A 17 19.27 1.47 73.99
C ALA A 17 19.01 1.34 72.48
N ALA A 18 17.75 1.54 72.10
CA ALA A 18 17.32 1.56 70.71
C ALA A 18 17.92 2.79 70.01
N ALA A 19 19.01 2.60 69.27
CA ALA A 19 19.43 3.56 68.26
C ALA A 19 18.64 3.28 66.97
N THR A 20 17.66 4.13 66.70
CA THR A 20 16.89 4.16 65.46
C THR A 20 17.82 4.38 64.27
N LEU A 21 18.10 3.31 63.52
CA LEU A 21 18.81 3.41 62.24
C LEU A 21 17.82 3.94 61.20
N SER A 22 17.75 5.25 61.03
CA SER A 22 17.03 5.89 59.92
C SER A 22 17.65 5.42 58.61
N MET A 23 16.96 4.49 57.94
CA MET A 23 17.32 3.97 56.63
C MET A 23 17.13 5.10 55.60
N ALA A 24 18.17 5.89 55.37
CA ALA A 24 18.21 6.85 54.28
C ALA A 24 18.16 6.05 52.97
N CYS A 25 16.98 6.01 52.34
CA CYS A 25 16.82 5.49 51.00
C CYS A 25 17.56 6.41 50.03
N VAL A 26 18.79 6.04 49.69
CA VAL A 26 19.50 6.66 48.56
C VAL A 26 18.76 6.22 47.31
N SER A 27 17.92 7.10 46.78
CA SER A 27 17.29 6.94 45.48
C SER A 27 18.39 7.09 44.44
N VAL A 28 18.87 5.97 43.91
CA VAL A 28 19.66 6.01 42.68
C VAL A 28 18.68 6.40 41.58
N ALA A 29 18.69 7.67 41.19
CA ALA A 29 18.00 8.12 39.99
C ALA A 29 18.71 7.49 38.79
N GLU A 30 18.20 6.33 38.37
CA GLU A 30 18.58 5.72 37.11
C GLU A 30 18.15 6.71 36.01
N ALA A 31 19.13 7.41 35.44
CA ALA A 31 18.89 8.29 34.31
C ALA A 31 18.39 7.41 33.17
N ALA A 32 17.08 7.44 32.93
CA ALA A 32 16.48 6.79 31.78
C ALA A 32 17.24 7.24 30.53
N PRO A 33 17.66 6.31 29.64
CA PRO A 33 18.23 6.72 28.37
C PRO A 33 17.22 7.61 27.66
N ALA A 34 17.66 8.81 27.28
CA ALA A 34 16.85 9.69 26.46
C ALA A 34 16.40 8.91 25.21
N PRO A 35 15.10 8.88 24.87
CA PRO A 35 14.67 8.25 23.65
C PRO A 35 15.38 8.99 22.50
N THR A 36 16.27 8.27 21.82
CA THR A 36 16.80 8.71 20.54
C THR A 36 15.59 8.93 19.63
N SER A 37 15.50 10.13 19.09
CA SER A 37 14.54 10.47 18.05
C SER A 37 14.91 9.75 16.75
N ASP A 38 14.81 8.43 16.76
CA ASP A 38 14.67 7.66 15.54
C ASP A 38 13.24 7.90 15.09
N GLY A 39 13.11 8.74 14.06
CA GLY A 39 11.83 9.03 13.44
C GLY A 39 11.14 7.72 13.06
N GLU A 40 10.17 7.33 13.86
CA GLU A 40 9.26 6.23 13.56
C GLU A 40 8.37 6.71 12.39
N PHE A 41 8.87 6.49 11.18
CA PHE A 41 8.17 6.83 9.95
C PHE A 41 6.95 5.90 9.83
N GLY A 42 5.81 6.38 10.31
CA GLY A 42 4.52 5.69 10.18
C GLY A 42 4.28 5.22 8.74
N THR A 43 4.01 3.92 8.61
CA THR A 43 3.76 3.19 7.37
C THR A 43 2.37 3.48 6.83
N GLN A 44 2.21 3.86 5.54
CA GLN A 44 0.90 4.39 5.07
C GLN A 44 0.40 4.09 3.63
N ILE A 45 0.93 3.08 2.93
CA ILE A 45 0.01 2.06 2.37
C ILE A 45 -0.32 1.18 3.58
N VAL A 46 -1.41 0.41 3.67
CA VAL A 46 -1.57 -0.45 4.87
C VAL A 46 -0.28 -1.31 4.98
N GLY A 47 0.54 -1.11 6.02
CA GLY A 47 1.87 -1.74 6.14
C GLY A 47 3.00 -1.27 5.19
N GLY A 48 2.85 -0.22 4.37
CA GLY A 48 3.87 0.22 3.40
C GLY A 48 4.79 1.35 3.86
N THR A 49 5.92 1.55 3.18
CA THR A 49 6.98 2.53 3.53
C THR A 49 7.10 3.66 2.50
N ARG A 50 7.74 4.78 2.87
CA ARG A 50 8.01 5.88 1.92
C ARG A 50 8.77 5.39 0.70
N ALA A 51 8.35 5.85 -0.46
CA ALA A 51 8.99 5.60 -1.74
C ALA A 51 9.25 6.92 -2.47
N SER A 52 10.10 6.85 -3.50
CA SER A 52 10.44 8.01 -4.32
C SER A 52 10.23 7.72 -5.80
N THR A 53 9.66 8.67 -6.51
CA THR A 53 9.54 8.71 -7.97
C THR A 53 10.89 8.80 -8.66
N SER A 54 11.98 9.12 -7.95
CA SER A 54 13.34 8.92 -8.49
C SER A 54 13.68 7.43 -8.69
N THR A 55 13.17 6.56 -7.81
CA THR A 55 13.34 5.10 -7.88
C THR A 55 12.26 4.45 -8.75
N TYR A 56 11.04 5.00 -8.73
CA TYR A 56 9.89 4.50 -9.49
C TYR A 56 9.34 5.59 -10.42
N PRO A 57 10.09 6.02 -11.45
CA PRO A 57 9.74 7.17 -12.28
C PRO A 57 8.46 7.00 -13.10
N TRP A 58 8.08 5.76 -13.38
CA TRP A 58 6.83 5.44 -14.08
C TRP A 58 5.57 5.61 -13.25
N VAL A 59 5.68 5.79 -11.92
CA VAL A 59 4.50 5.95 -11.06
C VAL A 59 3.97 7.37 -11.20
N VAL A 60 2.69 7.48 -11.53
CA VAL A 60 1.99 8.76 -11.66
C VAL A 60 0.69 8.73 -10.87
N TYR A 61 0.09 9.88 -10.64
CA TYR A 61 -1.29 9.97 -10.18
C TYR A 61 -2.15 10.81 -11.11
N LEU A 62 -3.43 10.45 -11.16
CA LEU A 62 -4.47 11.22 -11.83
C LEU A 62 -5.03 12.24 -10.85
N ALA A 63 -5.19 13.46 -11.36
CA ALA A 63 -5.80 14.55 -10.62
C ALA A 63 -6.83 15.28 -11.48
N THR A 64 -7.81 15.90 -10.82
CA THR A 64 -8.73 16.83 -11.47
C THR A 64 -7.97 18.08 -11.93
N SER A 65 -8.62 18.93 -12.73
CA SER A 65 -8.08 20.24 -13.10
C SER A 65 -7.80 21.16 -11.90
N SER A 66 -8.46 20.94 -10.76
CA SER A 66 -8.20 21.65 -9.49
C SER A 66 -7.05 21.05 -8.67
N GLY A 67 -6.45 19.94 -9.14
CA GLY A 67 -5.32 19.28 -8.48
C GLY A 67 -5.72 18.22 -7.44
N PHE A 68 -7.01 17.88 -7.32
CA PHE A 68 -7.45 16.81 -6.43
C PHE A 68 -7.06 15.46 -7.01
N GLN A 69 -6.21 14.72 -6.29
CA GLN A 69 -5.80 13.36 -6.67
C GLN A 69 -6.91 12.36 -6.34
N TYR A 70 -7.26 11.52 -7.31
CA TYR A 70 -8.35 10.54 -7.15
C TYR A 70 -7.99 9.12 -7.58
N CYS A 71 -6.99 8.95 -8.45
CA CYS A 71 -6.47 7.65 -8.87
C CYS A 71 -4.96 7.69 -9.06
N GLY A 72 -4.34 6.52 -9.17
CA GLY A 72 -2.99 6.27 -9.63
C GLY A 72 -2.93 5.95 -11.14
N GLY A 73 -1.72 5.81 -11.66
CA GLY A 73 -1.46 5.36 -13.01
C GLY A 73 0.00 4.95 -13.20
N THR A 74 0.29 4.42 -14.38
CA THR A 74 1.63 3.95 -14.75
C THR A 74 2.03 4.45 -16.13
N LEU A 75 3.16 5.15 -16.23
CA LEU A 75 3.76 5.54 -17.49
C LEU A 75 4.38 4.31 -18.18
N VAL A 76 3.86 3.94 -19.35
CA VAL A 76 4.30 2.77 -20.15
C VAL A 76 4.95 3.16 -21.48
N ALA A 77 4.77 4.41 -21.91
CA ALA A 77 5.54 5.08 -22.96
C ALA A 77 5.65 6.58 -22.62
N PRO A 78 6.51 7.38 -23.28
CA PRO A 78 6.78 8.76 -22.88
C PRO A 78 5.53 9.66 -22.71
N ASP A 79 4.47 9.42 -23.48
CA ASP A 79 3.20 10.15 -23.41
C ASP A 79 1.98 9.23 -23.14
N LYS A 80 2.22 7.99 -22.67
CA LYS A 80 1.16 6.99 -22.47
C LYS A 80 1.10 6.51 -21.04
N VAL A 81 -0.06 6.69 -20.41
CA VAL A 81 -0.32 6.23 -19.04
C VAL A 81 -1.41 5.16 -19.05
N VAL A 82 -1.12 4.02 -18.45
CA VAL A 82 -2.10 2.97 -18.15
C VAL A 82 -2.69 3.22 -16.76
N THR A 83 -4.01 3.13 -16.64
CA THR A 83 -4.77 3.25 -15.39
C THR A 83 -6.03 2.37 -15.46
N ALA A 84 -6.87 2.40 -14.44
CA ALA A 84 -8.13 1.66 -14.42
C ALA A 84 -9.21 2.38 -15.25
N ALA A 85 -10.12 1.63 -15.87
CA ALA A 85 -11.26 2.18 -16.59
C ALA A 85 -12.22 2.91 -15.65
N HIS A 86 -12.46 2.37 -14.46
CA HIS A 86 -13.34 2.99 -13.46
C HIS A 86 -12.84 4.37 -13.00
N CYS A 87 -11.55 4.65 -13.14
CA CYS A 87 -10.98 5.98 -12.85
C CYS A 87 -11.33 7.03 -13.91
N THR A 88 -11.74 6.63 -15.11
CA THR A 88 -11.87 7.58 -16.25
C THR A 88 -13.20 7.48 -16.98
N VAL A 89 -14.05 6.54 -16.59
CA VAL A 89 -15.40 6.41 -17.15
C VAL A 89 -16.21 7.67 -16.86
N GLY A 90 -16.76 8.29 -17.90
CA GLY A 90 -17.52 9.54 -17.80
C GLY A 90 -16.68 10.82 -17.78
N ASP A 91 -15.35 10.71 -17.64
CA ASP A 91 -14.47 11.88 -17.68
C ASP A 91 -14.26 12.40 -19.11
N SER A 92 -14.11 13.72 -19.22
CA SER A 92 -13.53 14.34 -20.42
C SER A 92 -12.01 14.45 -20.27
N ALA A 93 -11.26 14.27 -21.36
CA ALA A 93 -9.79 14.40 -21.35
C ALA A 93 -9.32 15.73 -20.74
N SER A 94 -10.03 16.83 -21.02
CA SER A 94 -9.73 18.17 -20.48
C SER A 94 -9.88 18.28 -18.95
N ALA A 95 -10.67 17.42 -18.32
CA ALA A 95 -10.88 17.42 -16.86
C ALA A 95 -9.75 16.70 -16.11
N VAL A 96 -8.99 15.83 -16.79
CA VAL A 96 -7.95 14.99 -16.19
C VAL A 96 -6.56 15.61 -16.35
N ARG A 97 -5.77 15.51 -15.29
CA ARG A 97 -4.34 15.81 -15.27
C ARG A 97 -3.59 14.56 -14.84
N VAL A 98 -2.41 14.37 -15.42
CA VAL A 98 -1.44 13.37 -14.94
C VAL A 98 -0.29 14.10 -14.28
N VAL A 99 0.06 13.67 -13.07
CA VAL A 99 1.20 14.20 -12.33
C VAL A 99 2.27 13.12 -12.17
N ALA A 100 3.46 13.42 -12.67
CA ALA A 100 4.61 12.52 -12.65
C ALA A 100 5.79 13.14 -11.91
N GLY A 101 6.64 12.32 -11.28
CA GLY A 101 7.86 12.80 -10.60
C GLY A 101 7.60 13.59 -9.32
N ARG A 102 6.52 13.29 -8.58
CA ARG A 102 6.15 14.01 -7.36
C ARG A 102 5.87 13.06 -6.21
N ASP A 103 6.78 13.02 -5.23
CA ASP A 103 6.63 12.18 -4.04
C ASP A 103 5.65 12.79 -3.05
N ASP A 104 5.83 14.08 -2.75
CA ASP A 104 4.99 14.86 -1.84
C ASP A 104 3.91 15.62 -2.62
N LYS A 105 2.63 15.26 -2.40
CA LYS A 105 1.48 15.91 -3.07
C LYS A 105 1.38 17.42 -2.81
N ASN A 106 1.97 17.92 -1.73
CA ASN A 106 1.98 19.36 -1.42
C ASN A 106 3.16 20.10 -2.06
N SER A 107 4.09 19.40 -2.72
CA SER A 107 5.18 20.02 -3.46
C SER A 107 4.77 20.40 -4.88
N THR A 108 5.57 21.25 -5.51
CA THR A 108 5.45 21.59 -6.95
C THR A 108 6.37 20.76 -7.84
N ALA A 109 7.07 19.78 -7.27
CA ALA A 109 8.01 18.94 -8.01
C ALA A 109 7.33 18.15 -9.14
N GLY A 110 8.14 17.71 -10.10
CA GLY A 110 7.68 16.87 -11.20
C GLY A 110 6.98 17.65 -12.31
N THR A 111 6.04 17.00 -12.99
CA THR A 111 5.37 17.53 -14.18
C THR A 111 3.88 17.27 -14.10
N VAL A 112 3.07 18.29 -14.41
CA VAL A 112 1.61 18.19 -14.55
C VAL A 112 1.25 18.24 -16.03
N ALA A 113 0.92 17.11 -16.64
CA ALA A 113 0.54 17.00 -18.04
C ALA A 113 -0.99 17.01 -18.24
N ARG A 114 -1.44 17.52 -19.38
CA ARG A 114 -2.85 17.42 -19.77
C ARG A 114 -3.08 16.09 -20.48
N VAL A 115 -4.29 15.59 -20.39
CA VAL A 115 -4.73 14.43 -21.17
C VAL A 115 -5.42 14.94 -22.44
N THR A 116 -5.03 14.41 -23.59
CA THR A 116 -5.61 14.74 -24.91
C THR A 116 -6.58 13.67 -25.39
N ARG A 117 -6.40 12.43 -24.95
CA ARG A 117 -7.28 11.30 -25.27
C ARG A 117 -7.35 10.33 -24.10
N ILE A 118 -8.56 9.85 -23.85
CA ILE A 118 -8.84 8.73 -22.94
C ILE A 118 -9.35 7.59 -23.80
N TRP A 119 -8.66 6.46 -23.80
CA TRP A 119 -9.18 5.21 -24.33
C TRP A 119 -9.58 4.32 -23.16
N ILE A 120 -10.84 3.89 -23.15
CA ILE A 120 -11.36 2.91 -22.18
C ILE A 120 -11.57 1.60 -22.93
N HIS A 121 -11.21 0.47 -22.33
CA HIS A 121 -11.47 -0.82 -22.95
C HIS A 121 -12.97 -0.95 -23.28
N PRO A 122 -13.36 -1.25 -24.53
CA PRO A 122 -14.75 -1.13 -25.00
C PRO A 122 -15.72 -2.10 -24.30
N SER A 123 -15.20 -3.20 -23.75
CA SER A 123 -15.95 -4.18 -22.98
C SER A 123 -16.11 -3.85 -21.49
N TYR A 124 -15.49 -2.77 -20.98
CA TYR A 124 -15.64 -2.38 -19.58
C TYR A 124 -17.09 -2.02 -19.26
N ARG A 125 -17.62 -2.53 -18.15
CA ARG A 125 -19.00 -2.28 -17.68
C ARG A 125 -19.03 -2.00 -16.19
N ASP A 126 -18.33 -2.80 -15.42
CA ASP A 126 -18.12 -2.66 -13.98
C ASP A 126 -16.83 -3.41 -13.59
N VAL A 127 -16.39 -3.20 -12.35
CA VAL A 127 -15.11 -3.73 -11.84
C VAL A 127 -15.09 -5.27 -11.69
N THR A 128 -16.24 -5.94 -11.52
CA THR A 128 -16.31 -7.40 -11.32
C THR A 128 -16.39 -8.18 -12.64
N ARG A 129 -16.74 -7.52 -13.75
CA ARG A 129 -16.73 -8.13 -15.10
C ARG A 129 -15.35 -8.11 -15.79
N GLY A 130 -14.35 -7.49 -15.17
CA GLY A 130 -13.04 -7.30 -15.77
C GLY A 130 -13.00 -6.16 -16.79
N TYR A 131 -12.01 -6.19 -17.68
CA TYR A 131 -11.75 -5.12 -18.65
C TYR A 131 -11.50 -3.73 -18.03
N ASP A 132 -11.15 -3.68 -16.74
CA ASP A 132 -10.92 -2.43 -16.01
C ASP A 132 -9.56 -1.81 -16.37
N VAL A 133 -9.43 -1.38 -17.62
CA VAL A 133 -8.21 -0.83 -18.20
C VAL A 133 -8.52 0.41 -19.04
N SER A 134 -7.74 1.45 -18.84
CA SER A 134 -7.76 2.69 -19.61
C SER A 134 -6.34 3.12 -19.98
N VAL A 135 -6.19 3.75 -21.14
CA VAL A 135 -4.94 4.34 -21.62
C VAL A 135 -5.16 5.81 -21.90
N LEU A 136 -4.35 6.65 -21.27
CA LEU A 136 -4.35 8.09 -21.44
C LEU A 136 -3.21 8.48 -22.38
N THR A 137 -3.52 9.33 -23.37
CA THR A 137 -2.51 10.05 -24.14
C THR A 137 -2.32 11.44 -23.57
N LEU A 138 -1.07 11.81 -23.33
CA LEU A 138 -0.70 13.10 -22.77
C LEU A 138 -0.50 14.16 -23.86
N ASP A 139 -0.48 15.43 -23.47
CA ASP A 139 -0.22 16.57 -24.38
C ASP A 139 1.27 16.70 -24.77
N ARG A 140 2.15 15.91 -24.15
CA ARG A 140 3.59 15.91 -24.37
C ARG A 140 4.24 14.65 -23.82
N ASN A 141 5.45 14.37 -24.31
CA ASN A 141 6.34 13.39 -23.71
C ASN A 141 6.81 13.86 -22.34
N LEU A 142 6.83 12.95 -21.38
CA LEU A 142 7.41 13.13 -20.06
C LEU A 142 8.89 12.73 -20.06
N SER A 143 9.67 13.30 -19.14
CA SER A 143 11.08 12.96 -18.96
C SER A 143 11.31 11.72 -18.11
N GLN A 144 10.28 11.25 -17.41
CA GLN A 144 10.31 10.07 -16.57
C GLN A 144 10.45 8.80 -17.42
N THR A 145 11.26 7.85 -16.94
CA THR A 145 11.45 6.55 -17.60
C THR A 145 10.18 5.70 -17.49
N PRO A 146 9.55 5.29 -18.61
CA PRO A 146 8.42 4.37 -18.59
C PRO A 146 8.84 2.95 -18.17
N ILE A 147 7.89 2.15 -17.69
CA ILE A 147 8.09 0.73 -17.39
C ILE A 147 7.48 -0.14 -18.50
N PRO A 148 8.13 -1.25 -18.92
CA PRO A 148 7.47 -2.24 -19.75
C PRO A 148 6.29 -2.87 -19.02
N PHE A 149 5.32 -3.39 -19.77
CA PHE A 149 4.18 -4.12 -19.23
C PHE A 149 4.26 -5.60 -19.60
N ALA A 150 3.63 -6.44 -18.80
CA ALA A 150 3.57 -7.87 -19.02
C ALA A 150 2.75 -8.21 -20.26
N THR A 151 3.20 -9.24 -20.98
CA THR A 151 2.54 -9.83 -22.13
C THR A 151 2.15 -11.27 -21.83
N SER A 152 1.53 -11.97 -22.78
CA SER A 152 1.25 -13.41 -22.66
C SER A 152 2.51 -14.26 -22.47
N ALA A 153 3.68 -13.78 -22.92
CA ALA A 153 4.97 -14.45 -22.72
C ALA A 153 5.46 -14.39 -21.26
N ASP A 154 4.88 -13.53 -20.42
CA ASP A 154 5.31 -13.30 -19.04
C ASP A 154 4.47 -14.09 -18.01
N SER A 155 3.87 -15.21 -18.44
CA SER A 155 2.96 -16.01 -17.60
C SER A 155 3.57 -16.45 -16.26
N ALA A 156 4.89 -16.68 -16.22
CA ALA A 156 5.63 -17.04 -15.01
C ALA A 156 5.53 -15.97 -13.91
N LEU A 157 5.39 -14.68 -14.25
CA LEU A 157 5.23 -13.58 -13.29
C LEU A 157 3.90 -13.64 -12.53
N TYR A 158 2.94 -14.45 -13.01
CA TYR A 158 1.61 -14.60 -12.40
C TYR A 158 1.51 -15.85 -11.51
N THR A 159 2.63 -16.50 -11.21
CA THR A 159 2.68 -17.63 -10.28
C THR A 159 2.36 -17.18 -8.86
N ALA A 160 1.52 -17.93 -8.14
CA ALA A 160 1.21 -17.64 -6.75
C ALA A 160 2.49 -17.58 -5.89
N GLY A 161 2.56 -16.63 -4.97
CA GLY A 161 3.75 -16.37 -4.16
C GLY A 161 4.77 -15.44 -4.83
N THR A 162 4.61 -15.08 -6.11
CA THR A 162 5.48 -14.09 -6.75
C THR A 162 5.44 -12.78 -5.96
N SER A 163 6.60 -12.34 -5.50
CA SER A 163 6.75 -11.07 -4.80
C SER A 163 6.51 -9.92 -5.77
N SER A 164 5.60 -9.03 -5.41
CA SER A 164 5.19 -7.90 -6.25
C SER A 164 5.14 -6.61 -5.43
N THR A 165 5.36 -5.48 -6.09
CA THR A 165 5.38 -4.15 -5.46
C THR A 165 4.17 -3.35 -5.90
N ILE A 166 3.46 -2.80 -4.92
CA ILE A 166 2.37 -1.84 -5.10
C ILE A 166 2.85 -0.45 -4.71
N LEU A 167 2.41 0.58 -5.43
CA LEU A 167 2.79 1.98 -5.18
C LEU A 167 1.59 2.91 -5.29
N GLY A 168 1.54 3.94 -4.44
CA GLY A 168 0.51 4.97 -4.55
C GLY A 168 0.46 5.98 -3.40
N TRP A 169 -0.59 6.79 -3.39
CA TRP A 169 -0.87 7.88 -2.44
C TRP A 169 -2.25 7.74 -1.79
N GLY A 170 -2.83 6.55 -1.88
CA GLY A 170 -4.14 6.22 -1.35
C GLY A 170 -4.19 6.27 0.17
N THR A 171 -5.36 5.94 0.69
CA THR A 171 -5.63 5.86 2.12
C THR A 171 -4.82 4.73 2.74
N THR A 172 -4.56 4.89 4.02
CA THR A 172 -3.62 4.06 4.77
C THR A 172 -4.33 3.06 5.66
N SER A 173 -5.66 3.12 5.62
CA SER A 173 -6.67 2.32 6.30
C SER A 173 -7.99 2.57 5.57
N SER A 174 -8.91 1.60 5.64
CA SER A 174 -10.23 1.76 5.02
C SER A 174 -10.97 2.97 5.61
N GLY A 175 -11.38 3.91 4.76
CA GLY A 175 -12.04 5.16 5.18
C GLY A 175 -11.12 6.19 5.86
N GLY A 176 -9.80 5.95 5.86
CA GLY A 176 -8.80 6.87 6.40
C GLY A 176 -8.48 8.05 5.48
N SER A 177 -7.49 8.85 5.85
CA SER A 177 -6.96 9.94 5.03
C SER A 177 -5.97 9.43 3.99
N ALA A 178 -6.00 9.99 2.78
CA ALA A 178 -5.01 9.69 1.75
C ALA A 178 -3.60 10.13 2.19
N SER A 179 -2.59 9.32 1.89
CA SER A 179 -1.19 9.68 2.19
C SER A 179 -0.78 10.94 1.44
N ARG A 180 -0.06 11.84 2.10
CA ARG A 180 0.61 12.99 1.46
C ARG A 180 1.78 12.56 0.56
N TYR A 181 2.49 11.51 0.96
CA TYR A 181 3.72 11.05 0.31
C TYR A 181 3.48 9.80 -0.54
N LEU A 182 4.33 9.55 -1.52
CA LEU A 182 4.34 8.31 -2.27
C LEU A 182 4.79 7.19 -1.35
N LEU A 183 4.07 6.08 -1.38
CA LEU A 183 4.36 4.92 -0.57
C LEU A 183 4.45 3.67 -1.44
N ARG A 184 5.14 2.66 -0.92
CA ARG A 184 5.23 1.33 -1.52
C ARG A 184 4.97 0.25 -0.49
N ALA A 185 4.48 -0.89 -0.94
CA ALA A 185 4.51 -2.12 -0.17
C ALA A 185 4.82 -3.31 -1.06
N THR A 186 5.25 -4.40 -0.44
CA THR A 186 5.46 -5.68 -1.10
C THR A 186 4.35 -6.64 -0.71
N VAL A 187 3.70 -7.23 -1.70
CA VAL A 187 2.63 -8.22 -1.53
C VAL A 187 2.91 -9.44 -2.41
N PRO A 188 2.61 -10.66 -1.95
CA PRO A 188 2.69 -11.85 -2.79
C PRO A 188 1.46 -11.95 -3.69
N LEU A 189 1.62 -12.47 -4.91
CA LEU A 189 0.47 -12.89 -5.70
C LEU A 189 -0.27 -14.04 -5.02
N THR A 190 -1.59 -14.00 -5.08
CA THR A 190 -2.45 -15.05 -4.54
C THR A 190 -2.86 -16.03 -5.64
N SER A 191 -3.12 -17.28 -5.28
CA SER A 191 -3.59 -18.28 -6.24
C SER A 191 -5.00 -17.95 -6.74
N ASN A 192 -5.31 -18.32 -7.99
CA ASN A 192 -6.65 -18.14 -8.55
C ASN A 192 -7.73 -18.85 -7.71
N SER A 193 -7.43 -20.02 -7.13
CA SER A 193 -8.37 -20.74 -6.27
C SER A 193 -8.64 -20.00 -4.97
N SER A 194 -7.62 -19.40 -4.35
CA SER A 194 -7.79 -18.58 -3.16
C SER A 194 -8.61 -17.33 -3.48
N CYS A 195 -8.31 -16.62 -4.57
CA CYS A 195 -9.12 -15.50 -5.05
C CYS A 195 -10.59 -15.88 -5.26
N THR A 196 -10.83 -17.02 -5.92
CA THR A 196 -12.19 -17.53 -6.17
C THR A 196 -12.88 -17.91 -4.86
N GLY A 197 -12.14 -18.43 -3.88
CA GLY A 197 -12.68 -18.70 -2.54
C GLY A 197 -13.12 -17.44 -1.81
N SER A 198 -12.39 -16.33 -1.97
CA SER A 198 -12.71 -15.03 -1.37
C SER A 198 -13.87 -14.32 -2.07
N TYR A 199 -13.88 -14.33 -3.41
CA TYR A 199 -14.74 -13.45 -4.21
C TYR A 199 -15.81 -14.17 -5.04
N GLY A 200 -15.82 -15.51 -5.03
CA GLY A 200 -16.80 -16.31 -5.77
C GLY A 200 -16.81 -15.98 -7.27
N SER A 201 -18.01 -15.76 -7.81
CA SER A 201 -18.23 -15.46 -9.24
C SER A 201 -17.74 -14.08 -9.67
N ASP A 202 -17.46 -13.17 -8.74
CA ASP A 202 -17.03 -11.81 -9.04
C ASP A 202 -15.55 -11.75 -9.46
N PHE A 203 -14.78 -12.81 -9.18
CA PHE A 203 -13.41 -12.95 -9.63
C PHE A 203 -13.30 -13.81 -10.89
N ASN A 204 -12.80 -13.21 -11.97
CA ASN A 204 -12.46 -13.91 -13.20
C ASN A 204 -10.95 -13.96 -13.41
N SER A 205 -10.36 -15.13 -13.22
CA SER A 205 -8.90 -15.35 -13.32
C SER A 205 -8.28 -15.04 -14.70
N THR A 206 -9.09 -15.03 -15.76
CA THR A 206 -8.64 -14.63 -17.10
C THR A 206 -8.34 -13.12 -17.15
N HIS A 207 -9.18 -12.34 -16.47
CA HIS A 207 -9.17 -10.88 -16.53
C HIS A 207 -8.52 -10.21 -15.34
N MET A 208 -8.34 -10.97 -14.25
CA MET A 208 -7.93 -10.47 -12.95
C MET A 208 -6.81 -11.32 -12.34
N VAL A 209 -6.09 -10.71 -11.41
CA VAL A 209 -5.10 -11.33 -10.53
C VAL A 209 -5.26 -10.72 -9.14
N CYS A 210 -5.08 -11.50 -8.07
CA CYS A 210 -5.02 -10.92 -6.73
C CYS A 210 -3.60 -10.91 -6.17
N ALA A 211 -3.35 -9.96 -5.27
CA ALA A 211 -2.14 -9.88 -4.49
C ALA A 211 -2.48 -9.45 -3.06
N GLY A 212 -1.79 -10.02 -2.09
CA GLY A 212 -2.05 -9.73 -0.69
C GLY A 212 -1.66 -10.89 0.22
N TYR A 213 -1.44 -10.58 1.49
CA TYR A 213 -1.18 -11.59 2.50
C TYR A 213 -2.49 -12.21 2.99
N ALA A 214 -2.50 -13.52 3.27
CA ALA A 214 -3.69 -14.22 3.73
C ALA A 214 -4.24 -13.65 5.05
N GLN A 215 -3.35 -13.22 5.95
CA GLN A 215 -3.70 -12.55 7.20
C GLN A 215 -4.14 -11.08 7.04
N GLY A 216 -4.12 -10.55 5.81
CA GLY A 216 -4.34 -9.13 5.55
C GLY A 216 -3.18 -8.26 6.02
N GLY A 217 -3.48 -7.02 6.43
CA GLY A 217 -2.53 -6.06 6.98
C GLY A 217 -1.65 -5.33 5.97
N THR A 218 -1.58 -5.74 4.70
CA THR A 218 -0.95 -4.97 3.63
C THR A 218 -1.71 -5.06 2.33
N ASP A 219 -2.07 -3.91 1.77
CA ASP A 219 -2.92 -3.81 0.57
C ASP A 219 -2.92 -2.39 0.00
N THR A 220 -3.28 -2.26 -1.28
CA THR A 220 -3.73 -1.00 -1.88
C THR A 220 -5.07 -0.56 -1.29
N CYS A 221 -5.35 0.74 -1.25
CA CYS A 221 -6.60 1.24 -0.68
C CYS A 221 -7.18 2.42 -1.49
N GLN A 222 -8.15 3.14 -0.93
CA GLN A 222 -8.86 4.19 -1.67
C GLN A 222 -7.89 5.27 -2.17
N GLY A 223 -7.94 5.59 -3.47
CA GLY A 223 -7.01 6.52 -4.11
C GLY A 223 -5.75 5.89 -4.71
N ASP A 224 -5.49 4.60 -4.48
CA ASP A 224 -4.48 3.82 -5.23
C ASP A 224 -5.05 3.17 -6.50
N SER A 225 -6.36 3.20 -6.69
CA SER A 225 -7.06 2.73 -7.89
C SER A 225 -6.37 3.18 -9.17
N GLY A 226 -6.18 2.28 -10.12
CA GLY A 226 -5.42 2.53 -11.36
C GLY A 226 -3.89 2.52 -11.19
N GLY A 227 -3.39 2.46 -9.97
CA GLY A 227 -1.96 2.36 -9.65
C GLY A 227 -1.33 1.02 -10.03
N PRO A 228 0.01 0.94 -10.02
CA PRO A 228 0.73 -0.23 -10.50
C PRO A 228 0.82 -1.36 -9.47
N LEU A 229 0.67 -2.59 -9.96
CA LEU A 229 1.24 -3.82 -9.39
C LEU A 229 2.41 -4.27 -10.28
N VAL A 230 3.63 -4.31 -9.73
CA VAL A 230 4.88 -4.57 -10.46
C VAL A 230 5.54 -5.85 -10.01
N ALA A 231 5.96 -6.69 -10.94
CA ALA A 231 6.84 -7.84 -10.67
C ALA A 231 7.80 -8.05 -11.85
N GLY A 232 9.01 -8.55 -11.58
CA GLY A 232 10.01 -8.81 -12.63
C GLY A 232 10.37 -7.58 -13.48
N GLY A 233 10.28 -6.37 -12.92
CA GLY A 233 10.52 -5.12 -13.64
C GLY A 233 9.44 -4.75 -14.67
N LYS A 234 8.25 -5.38 -14.60
CA LYS A 234 7.12 -5.11 -15.50
C LYS A 234 5.86 -4.74 -14.72
N LEU A 235 5.02 -3.90 -15.32
CA LEU A 235 3.63 -3.71 -14.88
C LEU A 235 2.85 -5.02 -15.16
N ILE A 236 2.43 -5.71 -14.10
CA ILE A 236 1.70 -6.99 -14.20
C ILE A 236 0.21 -6.83 -13.86
N GLY A 237 -0.16 -5.80 -13.10
CA GLY A 237 -1.54 -5.55 -12.69
C GLY A 237 -1.84 -4.07 -12.54
N ILE A 238 -3.11 -3.71 -12.64
CA ILE A 238 -3.64 -2.36 -12.42
C ILE A 238 -4.62 -2.44 -11.24
N THR A 239 -4.41 -1.65 -10.19
CA THR A 239 -5.27 -1.66 -8.99
C THR A 239 -6.71 -1.41 -9.37
N SER A 240 -7.63 -2.30 -8.99
CA SER A 240 -9.02 -2.26 -9.46
C SER A 240 -10.02 -2.18 -8.30
N TRP A 241 -10.14 -3.24 -7.50
CA TRP A 241 -11.13 -3.31 -6.41
C TRP A 241 -10.71 -4.32 -5.33
N GLY A 242 -11.49 -4.41 -4.25
CA GLY A 242 -11.30 -5.37 -3.15
C GLY A 242 -12.37 -5.20 -2.08
N GLU A 243 -12.46 -6.18 -1.17
CA GLU A 243 -13.35 -6.09 0.00
C GLU A 243 -12.60 -5.40 1.15
N GLY A 244 -12.93 -4.13 1.39
CA GLY A 244 -12.18 -3.29 2.34
C GLY A 244 -10.73 -3.06 1.89
N CYS A 245 -9.87 -2.69 2.84
CA CYS A 245 -8.44 -2.58 2.58
C CYS A 245 -7.69 -3.47 3.55
N ALA A 246 -6.84 -4.34 3.02
CA ALA A 246 -5.99 -5.23 3.82
C ALA A 246 -6.78 -6.15 4.77
N ALA A 247 -8.00 -6.51 4.38
CA ALA A 247 -8.83 -7.43 5.14
C ALA A 247 -8.27 -8.85 5.05
N ALA A 248 -8.23 -9.55 6.19
CA ALA A 248 -7.81 -10.95 6.22
C ALA A 248 -8.72 -11.80 5.33
N GLY A 249 -8.12 -12.64 4.50
CA GLY A 249 -8.83 -13.49 3.54
C GLY A 249 -9.33 -12.79 2.27
N TYR A 250 -9.19 -11.47 2.13
CA TYR A 250 -9.63 -10.72 0.95
C TYR A 250 -8.46 -9.94 0.34
N PRO A 251 -7.66 -10.57 -0.54
CA PRO A 251 -6.54 -9.89 -1.20
C PRO A 251 -7.05 -8.86 -2.22
N GLY A 252 -6.30 -7.78 -2.44
CA GLY A 252 -6.63 -6.79 -3.47
C GLY A 252 -6.71 -7.41 -4.86
N VAL A 253 -7.67 -6.95 -5.67
CA VAL A 253 -7.92 -7.43 -7.04
C VAL A 253 -7.42 -6.40 -8.05
N TYR A 254 -6.65 -6.90 -9.02
CA TYR A 254 -6.00 -6.11 -10.07
C TYR A 254 -6.45 -6.60 -11.44
N ALA A 255 -6.61 -5.69 -12.40
CA ALA A 255 -6.78 -6.08 -13.80
C ALA A 255 -5.48 -6.73 -14.29
N ARG A 256 -5.56 -7.94 -14.87
CA ARG A 256 -4.41 -8.70 -15.36
C ARG A 256 -3.87 -8.09 -16.65
N VAL A 257 -2.73 -7.42 -16.57
CA VAL A 257 -2.19 -6.63 -17.70
C VAL A 257 -1.84 -7.50 -18.91
N SER A 258 -1.27 -8.69 -18.70
CA SER A 258 -0.93 -9.60 -19.80
C SER A 258 -2.11 -9.98 -20.69
N THR A 259 -3.33 -10.02 -20.14
CA THR A 259 -4.57 -10.29 -20.90
C THR A 259 -4.94 -9.14 -21.84
N TYR A 260 -4.57 -7.91 -21.50
CA TYR A 260 -4.91 -6.71 -22.27
C TYR A 260 -3.72 -6.13 -23.04
N ALA A 261 -2.59 -6.83 -23.06
CA ALA A 261 -1.33 -6.32 -23.60
C ALA A 261 -1.46 -5.86 -25.06
N ALA A 262 -2.18 -6.62 -25.90
CA ALA A 262 -2.39 -6.25 -27.30
C ALA A 262 -3.23 -4.98 -27.45
N GLN A 263 -4.29 -4.84 -26.64
CA GLN A 263 -5.15 -3.66 -26.65
C GLN A 263 -4.42 -2.42 -26.12
N ILE A 264 -3.63 -2.56 -25.06
CA ILE A 264 -2.76 -1.51 -24.53
C ILE A 264 -1.75 -1.10 -25.60
N GLN A 265 -1.07 -2.07 -26.23
CA GLN A 265 -0.08 -1.82 -27.28
C GLN A 265 -0.68 -1.06 -28.48
N ALA A 266 -1.93 -1.33 -28.84
CA ALA A 266 -2.62 -0.63 -29.92
C ALA A 266 -2.95 0.84 -29.60
N GLN A 267 -2.79 1.28 -28.34
CA GLN A 267 -2.97 2.67 -27.93
C GLN A 267 -1.66 3.43 -27.72
N LEU A 268 -0.49 2.78 -27.88
CA LEU A 268 0.82 3.42 -27.77
C LEU A 268 1.21 4.09 -29.09
#